data_AF-A0A0A9VU98-F1
#
_entry.id   AF-A0A0A9VU98-F1
#
_cell.length_a   1.000
_cell.length_b   1.000
_cell.length_c   1.000
_cell.angle_alpha   90.00
_cell.angle_beta   90.00
_cell.angle_gamma   90.00
#
_symmetry.space_group_name_H-M   'P 1'
#
loop_
_entity.id
_entity.type
_entity.pdbx_description
1 polymer ?
#
loop_
_entity_poly.entity_id
_entity_poly.type
_entity_poly.pdbx_seq_one_letter_code
_entity_poly.pdbx_strand_id
1 'polypeptide(L)'
;GVDDGCGGVLTARAGTIQTPDFPRPFDVPISCRWVVDSSSVPEETTIVVYLTQLFVTSGLRFTEYTYYEPESSFQLNPRLIYEVSEDDVITTKWVLTRTSYFVIEFNLERLEGNHLRVLDDLLDVYGFNITYEMRSEPSTSAGAGVSPEPRNDSCSVLTCSLAGNCYVSQDYSTFWCKCFKGFHGPGCMLGPLCQENSLLCRNGATCRHVGMSAMCECLPGYTGPHCEVPLDLSECEPGKDSEDCSSKCRYDGRLENACVCDPHSKVSPDRWRYELGLRIGNVSTLSIQHPGHTLFNFLEKQISRYIRGISLSRMEELKVLSINESGDVVFHFFGSGHDKNRVREAGVKLIERGHLGDITLLPSEPSFLLEPALHLNSVLISKKDRREGDVRIGDQVILSCVAQGTSFMEFTWFKDGDPINVSKSTGELWTKIMPKDAKDEYSAYLGIESVTPWDEGRYTCQIVDWGVQECKSVYLEVVQAPSVQILPMSASLQKGENIDLKCVSANELIRPDGEQIGYSWTRDAGLFRLNLGQEVWEDLKPGGSILRVHNIQKSTTYTCMAHTSASTQAKQSVRIEVVNHTTMAM
;
A
#
# COMPACT_ATOMS: atom_id res chain seq x y z
N GLY A 1 -34.01 -44.23 -0.30
CA GLY A 1 -33.70 -42.88 -0.77
C GLY A 1 -32.92 -43.04 -2.05
N VAL A 2 -33.16 -42.20 -3.05
CA VAL A 2 -32.49 -42.27 -4.35
C VAL A 2 -30.97 -42.27 -4.13
N ASP A 3 -30.30 -43.22 -4.75
CA ASP A 3 -28.84 -43.36 -4.77
C ASP A 3 -28.29 -42.23 -5.66
N ASP A 4 -28.02 -41.07 -5.05
CA ASP A 4 -27.73 -39.79 -5.74
C ASP A 4 -26.33 -39.71 -6.38
N GLY A 5 -25.66 -40.86 -6.59
CA GLY A 5 -24.51 -40.96 -7.48
C GLY A 5 -23.24 -40.16 -7.10
N CYS A 6 -23.20 -39.50 -5.94
CA CYS A 6 -22.03 -38.78 -5.43
C CYS A 6 -21.61 -39.25 -4.03
N GLY A 7 -20.31 -39.50 -3.86
CA GLY A 7 -19.72 -39.99 -2.62
C GLY A 7 -19.12 -41.40 -2.73
N GLY A 8 -18.70 -41.96 -1.61
CA GLY A 8 -18.17 -43.32 -1.50
C GLY A 8 -16.80 -43.39 -0.84
N VAL A 9 -16.30 -44.61 -0.65
CA VAL A 9 -14.98 -44.89 -0.06
C VAL A 9 -13.95 -45.11 -1.18
N LEU A 10 -12.85 -44.38 -1.10
CA LEU A 10 -11.79 -44.32 -2.11
C LEU A 10 -10.50 -44.94 -1.52
N THR A 11 -10.19 -46.17 -1.94
CA THR A 11 -9.01 -46.93 -1.50
C THR A 11 -7.86 -46.94 -2.51
N ALA A 12 -8.10 -46.43 -3.73
CA ALA A 12 -7.07 -46.30 -4.75
C ALA A 12 -6.03 -45.24 -4.33
N ARG A 13 -4.75 -45.47 -4.66
CA ARG A 13 -3.64 -44.55 -4.31
C ARG A 13 -3.78 -43.16 -4.90
N ALA A 14 -4.51 -43.00 -5.98
CA ALA A 14 -4.79 -41.71 -6.59
C ALA A 14 -6.11 -41.77 -7.37
N GLY A 15 -6.73 -40.62 -7.58
CA GLY A 15 -8.00 -40.55 -8.30
C GLY A 15 -8.58 -39.14 -8.36
N THR A 16 -9.78 -39.03 -8.92
CA THR A 16 -10.52 -37.77 -9.05
C THR A 16 -11.83 -37.82 -8.28
N ILE A 17 -12.21 -36.68 -7.71
CA ILE A 17 -13.46 -36.47 -6.98
C ILE A 17 -14.20 -35.34 -7.68
N GLN A 18 -15.41 -35.61 -8.13
CA GLN A 18 -16.20 -34.65 -8.89
C GLN A 18 -17.65 -34.61 -8.42
N THR A 19 -18.27 -33.43 -8.54
CA THR A 19 -19.72 -33.27 -8.35
C THR A 19 -20.50 -33.93 -9.49
N PRO A 20 -21.79 -34.25 -9.28
CA PRO A 20 -22.67 -34.70 -10.36
C PRO A 20 -22.70 -33.70 -11.52
N ASP A 21 -22.82 -34.23 -12.74
CA ASP A 21 -22.90 -33.51 -14.01
C ASP A 21 -21.82 -32.46 -14.29
N PHE A 22 -20.71 -32.42 -13.53
CA PHE A 22 -19.61 -31.48 -13.76
C PHE A 22 -19.17 -31.49 -15.24
N PRO A 23 -19.06 -30.32 -15.92
CA PRO A 23 -19.12 -28.95 -15.39
C PRO A 23 -20.51 -28.27 -15.43
N ARG A 24 -21.58 -29.01 -15.73
CA ARG A 24 -22.95 -28.49 -15.90
C ARG A 24 -23.72 -28.41 -14.56
N PRO A 25 -24.81 -27.63 -14.50
CA PRO A 25 -25.67 -27.56 -13.32
C PRO A 25 -26.17 -28.94 -12.89
N PHE A 26 -26.34 -29.12 -11.58
CA PHE A 26 -26.86 -30.33 -10.95
C PHE A 26 -27.98 -29.99 -9.95
N ASP A 27 -28.79 -30.98 -9.59
CA ASP A 27 -29.93 -30.78 -8.69
C ASP A 27 -29.48 -30.45 -7.26
N VAL A 28 -30.20 -29.53 -6.61
CA VAL A 28 -30.01 -29.09 -5.21
C VAL A 28 -31.35 -29.12 -4.46
N PRO A 29 -31.38 -29.35 -3.14
CA PRO A 29 -30.24 -29.49 -2.22
C PRO A 29 -29.49 -30.82 -2.42
N ILE A 30 -28.16 -30.78 -2.29
CA ILE A 30 -27.27 -31.94 -2.48
C ILE A 30 -26.37 -32.14 -1.26
N SER A 31 -26.10 -33.42 -0.94
CA SER A 31 -25.16 -33.82 0.12
C SER A 31 -24.33 -35.01 -0.36
N CYS A 32 -23.04 -34.78 -0.58
CA CYS A 32 -22.08 -35.79 -1.03
C CYS A 32 -20.99 -35.99 0.03
N ARG A 33 -20.53 -37.23 0.18
CA ARG A 33 -19.43 -37.58 1.09
C ARG A 33 -18.47 -38.58 0.47
N TRP A 34 -17.21 -38.18 0.32
CA TRP A 34 -16.11 -39.04 -0.09
C TRP A 34 -15.17 -39.31 1.08
N VAL A 35 -14.71 -40.56 1.21
CA VAL A 35 -13.78 -40.97 2.26
C VAL A 35 -12.53 -41.53 1.57
N VAL A 36 -11.42 -40.80 1.62
CA VAL A 36 -10.13 -41.31 1.16
C VAL A 36 -9.53 -42.14 2.31
N ASP A 37 -9.42 -43.44 2.08
CA ASP A 37 -8.96 -44.42 3.07
C ASP A 37 -7.58 -44.95 2.69
N SER A 38 -6.57 -44.57 3.47
CA SER A 38 -5.20 -45.04 3.33
C SER A 38 -4.80 -46.07 4.40
N SER A 39 -5.74 -46.66 5.13
CA SER A 39 -5.46 -47.62 6.22
C SER A 39 -4.75 -48.89 5.74
N SER A 40 -4.92 -49.27 4.46
CA SER A 40 -4.23 -50.40 3.82
C SER A 40 -2.85 -50.04 3.24
N VAL A 41 -2.42 -48.78 3.37
CA VAL A 41 -1.17 -48.22 2.82
C VAL A 41 -0.18 -48.03 3.98
N PRO A 42 1.17 -48.09 3.78
CA PRO A 42 2.16 -47.96 4.85
C PRO A 42 1.90 -46.84 5.87
N GLU A 43 2.36 -47.04 7.12
CA GLU A 43 2.07 -46.21 8.30
C GLU A 43 2.45 -44.72 8.15
N GLU A 44 3.29 -44.35 7.18
CA GLU A 44 3.71 -42.96 6.91
C GLU A 44 3.17 -42.44 5.56
N THR A 45 1.84 -42.50 5.38
CA THR A 45 1.17 -42.00 4.17
C THR A 45 0.55 -40.63 4.41
N THR A 46 0.84 -39.70 3.50
CA THR A 46 0.21 -38.38 3.41
C THR A 46 -0.83 -38.41 2.29
N ILE A 47 -2.06 -38.04 2.59
CA ILE A 47 -3.12 -37.87 1.61
C ILE A 47 -3.11 -36.40 1.18
N VAL A 48 -2.89 -36.15 -0.11
CA VAL A 48 -2.92 -34.79 -0.70
C VAL A 48 -4.08 -34.70 -1.66
N VAL A 49 -4.90 -33.66 -1.52
CA VAL A 49 -5.98 -33.31 -2.45
C VAL A 49 -5.60 -32.02 -3.15
N TYR A 50 -5.33 -32.10 -4.45
CA TYR A 50 -5.07 -30.97 -5.34
C TYR A 50 -6.40 -30.40 -5.84
N LEU A 51 -6.60 -29.10 -5.63
CA LEU A 51 -7.78 -28.35 -6.03
C LEU A 51 -7.64 -27.91 -7.50
N THR A 52 -7.44 -28.90 -8.38
CA THR A 52 -7.16 -28.70 -9.81
C THR A 52 -8.30 -27.93 -10.50
N GLN A 53 -9.56 -28.31 -10.27
CA GLN A 53 -10.72 -27.61 -10.83
C GLN A 53 -11.78 -27.36 -9.75
N LEU A 54 -11.56 -26.35 -8.91
CA LEU A 54 -12.50 -25.93 -7.87
C LEU A 54 -13.29 -24.70 -8.33
N PHE A 55 -14.60 -24.86 -8.53
CA PHE A 55 -15.51 -23.77 -8.91
C PHE A 55 -16.63 -23.54 -7.91
N VAL A 56 -16.62 -24.17 -6.74
CA VAL A 56 -17.57 -23.86 -5.66
C VAL A 56 -16.94 -22.89 -4.68
N THR A 57 -17.69 -21.90 -4.21
CA THR A 57 -17.22 -20.88 -3.26
C THR A 57 -17.56 -21.22 -1.81
N SER A 58 -18.41 -22.22 -1.59
CA SER A 58 -18.84 -22.67 -0.27
C SER A 58 -19.25 -24.15 -0.28
N GLY A 59 -19.49 -24.71 0.90
CA GLY A 59 -20.12 -26.02 1.07
C GLY A 59 -19.18 -27.22 0.98
N LEU A 60 -17.91 -27.05 0.60
CA LEU A 60 -16.90 -28.11 0.52
C LEU A 60 -15.98 -28.09 1.77
N ARG A 61 -15.95 -29.21 2.49
CA ARG A 61 -15.23 -29.37 3.77
C ARG A 61 -14.30 -30.57 3.75
N PHE A 62 -13.15 -30.42 4.41
CA PHE A 62 -12.08 -31.41 4.50
C PHE A 62 -11.79 -31.70 5.97
N THR A 63 -12.13 -32.90 6.43
CA THR A 63 -12.01 -33.30 7.84
C THR A 63 -11.15 -34.54 7.96
N GLU A 64 -10.10 -34.48 8.78
CA GLU A 64 -9.28 -35.64 9.10
C GLU A 64 -9.85 -36.42 10.27
N TYR A 65 -9.69 -37.74 10.23
CA TYR A 65 -10.08 -38.66 11.29
C TYR A 65 -8.95 -39.64 11.60
N THR A 66 -8.78 -39.99 12.87
CA THR A 66 -7.86 -41.08 13.27
C THR A 66 -8.47 -42.46 12.99
N TYR A 67 -9.79 -42.57 13.13
CA TYR A 67 -10.58 -43.74 12.77
C TYR A 67 -11.93 -43.27 12.23
N TYR A 68 -12.32 -43.84 11.10
CA TYR A 68 -13.59 -43.52 10.46
C TYR A 68 -14.27 -44.80 9.96
N GLU A 69 -15.52 -44.99 10.36
CA GLU A 69 -16.36 -46.10 9.92
C GLU A 69 -17.67 -45.54 9.33
N PRO A 70 -17.93 -45.71 8.02
CA PRO A 70 -19.02 -45.01 7.32
C PRO A 70 -20.43 -45.26 7.88
N GLU A 71 -20.70 -46.45 8.43
CA GLU A 71 -22.02 -46.88 8.92
C GLU A 71 -22.14 -46.83 10.46
N SER A 72 -21.11 -46.38 11.15
CA SER A 72 -21.05 -46.35 12.61
C SER A 72 -21.17 -44.91 13.14
N SER A 73 -21.79 -44.76 14.31
CA SER A 73 -21.75 -43.50 15.06
C SER A 73 -20.38 -43.26 15.72
N PHE A 74 -19.48 -44.23 15.66
CA PHE A 74 -18.16 -44.15 16.29
C PHE A 74 -17.13 -43.57 15.31
N GLN A 75 -16.75 -42.32 15.54
CA GLN A 75 -15.71 -41.62 14.81
C GLN A 75 -14.73 -41.03 15.82
N LEU A 76 -13.43 -41.19 15.59
CA LEU A 76 -12.41 -40.72 16.53
C LEU A 76 -11.69 -39.49 15.99
N ASN A 77 -11.67 -38.45 16.82
CA ASN A 77 -10.91 -37.21 16.65
C ASN A 77 -11.17 -36.49 15.31
N PRO A 78 -12.42 -36.08 15.01
CA PRO A 78 -12.66 -35.22 13.85
C PRO A 78 -11.90 -33.90 14.00
N ARG A 79 -11.11 -33.54 13.01
CA ARG A 79 -10.49 -32.21 12.91
C ARG A 79 -10.69 -31.63 11.53
N LEU A 80 -11.37 -30.48 11.47
CA LEU A 80 -11.52 -29.71 10.23
C LEU A 80 -10.14 -29.17 9.83
N ILE A 81 -9.69 -29.55 8.64
CA ILE A 81 -8.42 -29.08 8.06
C ILE A 81 -8.66 -27.86 7.20
N TYR A 82 -9.72 -27.88 6.40
CA TYR A 82 -10.05 -26.80 5.48
C TYR A 82 -11.55 -26.79 5.18
N GLU A 83 -12.10 -25.60 5.01
CA GLU A 83 -13.45 -25.36 4.51
C GLU A 83 -13.34 -24.29 3.43
N VAL A 84 -13.87 -24.57 2.25
CA VAL A 84 -13.84 -23.62 1.13
C VAL A 84 -14.68 -22.39 1.49
N SER A 85 -14.08 -21.22 1.33
CA SER A 85 -14.69 -19.90 1.51
C SER A 85 -14.55 -19.07 0.24
N GLU A 86 -15.32 -17.99 0.14
CA GLU A 86 -15.23 -17.03 -0.98
C GLU A 86 -13.87 -16.31 -1.06
N ASP A 87 -13.14 -16.24 0.04
CA ASP A 87 -11.85 -15.55 0.16
C ASP A 87 -10.69 -16.45 -0.31
N ASP A 88 -10.75 -17.75 0.03
CA ASP A 88 -9.62 -18.67 -0.13
C ASP A 88 -9.75 -19.61 -1.36
N VAL A 89 -10.92 -19.62 -2.01
CA VAL A 89 -11.22 -20.50 -3.17
C VAL A 89 -10.22 -20.35 -4.32
N ILE A 90 -9.63 -19.17 -4.49
CA ILE A 90 -8.67 -18.89 -5.59
C ILE A 90 -7.21 -19.04 -5.19
N THR A 91 -6.86 -18.96 -3.90
CA THR A 91 -5.48 -18.98 -3.40
C THR A 91 -5.00 -20.38 -3.03
N THR A 92 -5.90 -21.24 -2.57
CA THR A 92 -5.57 -22.59 -2.09
C THR A 92 -5.39 -23.57 -3.25
N LYS A 93 -4.20 -24.19 -3.35
CA LYS A 93 -3.87 -25.16 -4.41
C LYS A 93 -4.09 -26.61 -4.01
N TRP A 94 -3.91 -26.92 -2.73
CA TRP A 94 -4.00 -28.27 -2.21
C TRP A 94 -4.33 -28.25 -0.72
N VAL A 95 -4.90 -29.35 -0.24
CA VAL A 95 -5.15 -29.64 1.17
C VAL A 95 -4.54 -31.00 1.48
N LEU A 96 -3.89 -31.16 2.63
CA LEU A 96 -3.26 -32.42 3.00
C LEU A 96 -3.63 -32.86 4.41
N THR A 97 -3.52 -34.17 4.66
CA THR A 97 -3.52 -34.78 5.99
C THR A 97 -2.52 -35.92 6.05
N ARG A 98 -2.06 -36.23 7.26
CA ARG A 98 -1.20 -37.39 7.56
C ARG A 98 -1.95 -38.49 8.32
N THR A 99 -3.27 -38.37 8.49
CA THR A 99 -4.08 -39.44 9.08
C THR A 99 -4.56 -40.42 8.01
N SER A 100 -5.01 -41.60 8.45
CA SER A 100 -5.45 -42.67 7.55
C SER A 100 -6.78 -42.40 6.84
N TYR A 101 -7.57 -41.45 7.33
CA TYR A 101 -8.91 -41.17 6.82
C TYR A 101 -9.08 -39.68 6.57
N PHE A 102 -9.31 -39.32 5.31
CA PHE A 102 -9.64 -37.96 4.91
C PHE A 102 -11.04 -37.89 4.33
N VAL A 103 -11.95 -37.22 5.05
CA VAL A 103 -13.37 -37.13 4.69
C VAL A 103 -13.63 -35.79 4.02
N ILE A 104 -14.18 -35.85 2.81
CA ILE A 104 -14.50 -34.71 1.97
C ILE A 104 -16.02 -34.65 1.84
N GLU A 105 -16.62 -33.60 2.40
CA GLU A 105 -18.07 -33.42 2.40
C GLU A 105 -18.44 -32.21 1.55
N PHE A 106 -19.45 -32.37 0.70
CA PHE A 106 -20.02 -31.28 -0.08
C PHE A 106 -21.51 -31.17 0.20
N ASN A 107 -21.92 -30.07 0.81
CA ASN A 107 -23.33 -29.79 1.10
C ASN A 107 -23.72 -28.45 0.47
N LEU A 108 -24.78 -28.46 -0.35
CA LEU A 108 -25.23 -27.25 -1.02
C LEU A 108 -26.75 -27.18 -1.12
N GLU A 109 -27.34 -26.08 -0.66
CA GLU A 109 -28.79 -25.86 -0.66
C GLU A 109 -29.31 -25.24 -1.96
N ARG A 110 -28.50 -24.38 -2.60
CA ARG A 110 -28.84 -23.63 -3.81
C ARG A 110 -27.61 -23.43 -4.69
N LEU A 111 -27.80 -23.37 -6.00
CA LEU A 111 -26.70 -23.12 -6.94
C LEU A 111 -26.27 -21.64 -6.92
N GLU A 112 -27.22 -20.71 -6.91
CA GLU A 112 -26.96 -19.27 -7.06
C GLU A 112 -26.07 -18.70 -5.95
N GLY A 113 -24.99 -18.02 -6.36
CA GLY A 113 -23.99 -17.42 -5.48
C GLY A 113 -22.95 -18.39 -4.90
N ASN A 114 -23.02 -19.68 -5.22
CA ASN A 114 -22.11 -20.70 -4.67
C ASN A 114 -21.09 -21.23 -5.68
N HIS A 115 -20.96 -20.56 -6.83
CA HIS A 115 -20.03 -20.95 -7.89
C HIS A 115 -19.15 -19.78 -8.30
N LEU A 116 -17.89 -20.10 -8.60
CA LEU A 116 -16.93 -19.17 -9.15
C LEU A 116 -17.35 -18.82 -10.58
N ARG A 117 -17.85 -17.60 -10.76
CA ARG A 117 -18.17 -17.07 -12.09
C ARG A 117 -17.09 -16.15 -12.59
N VAL A 118 -16.63 -16.45 -13.80
CA VAL A 118 -15.62 -15.68 -14.52
C VAL A 118 -16.31 -15.08 -15.74
N LEU A 119 -16.04 -13.80 -16.00
CA LEU A 119 -16.68 -13.00 -17.06
C LEU A 119 -16.68 -13.65 -18.46
N ASP A 120 -17.64 -13.25 -19.30
CA ASP A 120 -17.74 -13.54 -20.75
C ASP A 120 -17.57 -15.01 -21.16
N ASP A 121 -18.51 -15.87 -20.76
CA ASP A 121 -18.60 -17.29 -21.19
C ASP A 121 -17.33 -18.12 -20.93
N LEU A 122 -16.38 -17.61 -20.12
CA LEU A 122 -15.17 -18.32 -19.80
C LEU A 122 -15.52 -19.58 -19.02
N LEU A 123 -16.32 -19.48 -17.94
CA LEU A 123 -16.73 -20.61 -17.10
C LEU A 123 -18.07 -20.35 -16.36
N ASP A 124 -19.21 -20.66 -16.98
CA ASP A 124 -20.42 -21.02 -16.22
C ASP A 124 -20.29 -22.49 -15.77
N VAL A 125 -19.31 -22.73 -14.89
CA VAL A 125 -18.97 -24.07 -14.40
C VAL A 125 -19.55 -24.27 -13.02
N TYR A 126 -20.24 -25.38 -12.87
CA TYR A 126 -20.90 -25.78 -11.64
C TYR A 126 -20.11 -26.91 -11.00
N GLY A 127 -19.85 -26.78 -9.70
CA GLY A 127 -19.23 -27.85 -8.92
C GLY A 127 -17.71 -27.89 -8.99
N PHE A 128 -17.14 -29.08 -8.97
CA PHE A 128 -15.69 -29.25 -8.98
C PHE A 128 -15.27 -30.60 -9.56
N ASN A 129 -13.99 -30.67 -9.97
CA ASN A 129 -13.28 -31.90 -10.33
C ASN A 129 -11.85 -31.83 -9.76
N ILE A 130 -11.71 -32.26 -8.51
CA ILE A 130 -10.45 -32.22 -7.76
C ILE A 130 -9.74 -33.56 -7.81
N THR A 131 -8.43 -33.59 -7.58
CA THR A 131 -7.62 -34.80 -7.75
C THR A 131 -6.88 -35.11 -6.45
N TYR A 132 -6.81 -36.37 -6.03
CA TYR A 132 -6.10 -36.77 -4.82
C TYR A 132 -4.99 -37.80 -5.11
N GLU A 133 -3.96 -37.81 -4.28
CA GLU A 133 -2.84 -38.75 -4.32
C GLU A 133 -2.41 -39.11 -2.89
N MET A 134 -2.12 -40.39 -2.65
CA MET A 134 -1.51 -40.93 -1.43
C MET A 134 0.01 -41.02 -1.64
N ARG A 135 0.78 -40.30 -0.84
CA ARG A 135 2.25 -40.20 -0.94
C ARG A 135 2.89 -40.79 0.31
N SER A 136 3.99 -41.52 0.18
CA SER A 136 4.65 -42.17 1.32
C SER A 136 6.15 -41.91 1.29
N GLU A 137 6.78 -41.82 2.46
CA GLU A 137 8.25 -41.70 2.61
C GLU A 137 9.00 -42.84 1.87
N PRO A 138 10.21 -42.59 1.33
CA PRO A 138 11.00 -43.63 0.68
C PRO A 138 11.40 -44.71 1.71
N SER A 139 10.82 -45.91 1.61
CA SER A 139 11.37 -47.05 2.32
C SER A 139 12.77 -47.33 1.77
N THR A 140 13.76 -47.25 2.65
CA THR A 140 15.17 -47.42 2.28
C THR A 140 15.38 -48.72 1.51
N SER A 141 16.08 -48.60 0.38
CA SER A 141 16.56 -49.62 -0.58
C SER A 141 15.65 -49.92 -1.78
N ALA A 142 16.06 -49.32 -2.92
CA ALA A 142 15.67 -49.58 -4.31
C ALA A 142 14.46 -48.80 -4.90
N GLY A 143 14.75 -47.60 -5.43
CA GLY A 143 14.03 -47.01 -6.58
C GLY A 143 13.17 -45.78 -6.27
N ALA A 144 13.56 -44.62 -6.80
CA ALA A 144 12.80 -43.36 -6.94
C ALA A 144 11.67 -43.12 -5.91
N GLY A 145 12.05 -42.86 -4.66
CA GLY A 145 11.09 -42.47 -3.63
C GLY A 145 10.43 -41.11 -3.91
N VAL A 146 9.15 -41.00 -3.57
CA VAL A 146 8.31 -39.82 -3.79
C VAL A 146 8.18 -39.07 -2.45
N SER A 147 8.56 -37.80 -2.39
CA SER A 147 8.49 -37.00 -1.14
C SER A 147 7.04 -36.90 -0.61
N PRO A 148 6.82 -36.97 0.73
CA PRO A 148 5.48 -36.86 1.33
C PRO A 148 4.88 -35.45 1.21
N GLU A 149 5.68 -34.45 0.88
CA GLU A 149 5.21 -33.09 0.66
C GLU A 149 4.37 -32.97 -0.64
N PRO A 150 3.38 -32.07 -0.67
CA PRO A 150 2.58 -31.79 -1.85
C PRO A 150 3.46 -31.19 -2.97
N ARG A 151 3.04 -31.40 -4.22
CA ARG A 151 3.77 -30.91 -5.39
C ARG A 151 3.62 -29.39 -5.52
N ASN A 152 4.72 -28.66 -5.31
CA ASN A 152 4.75 -27.19 -5.36
C ASN A 152 4.41 -26.61 -6.74
N ASP A 153 4.67 -27.36 -7.81
CA ASP A 153 4.35 -27.00 -9.20
C ASP A 153 2.86 -27.22 -9.55
N SER A 154 2.04 -27.65 -8.59
CA SER A 154 0.58 -27.74 -8.76
C SER A 154 -0.04 -26.43 -9.23
N CYS A 155 -1.06 -26.56 -10.08
CA CYS A 155 -1.89 -25.47 -10.55
C CYS A 155 -3.25 -25.43 -9.83
N SER A 156 -3.90 -24.27 -9.90
CA SER A 156 -5.31 -24.05 -9.58
C SER A 156 -5.96 -23.27 -10.72
N VAL A 157 -7.27 -23.02 -10.61
CA VAL A 157 -8.00 -22.18 -11.58
C VAL A 157 -7.38 -20.77 -11.69
N LEU A 158 -6.88 -20.21 -10.57
CA LEU A 158 -6.21 -18.91 -10.56
C LEU A 158 -4.81 -18.96 -11.21
N THR A 159 -4.04 -20.04 -11.01
CA THR A 159 -2.78 -20.25 -11.74
C THR A 159 -3.00 -20.19 -13.26
N CYS A 160 -4.17 -20.64 -13.70
CA CYS A 160 -4.62 -20.59 -15.10
C CYS A 160 -5.37 -19.29 -15.46
N SER A 161 -5.18 -18.21 -14.68
CA SER A 161 -5.75 -16.87 -14.88
C SER A 161 -7.27 -16.85 -15.07
N LEU A 162 -7.98 -17.85 -14.53
CA LEU A 162 -9.42 -18.05 -14.77
C LEU A 162 -9.79 -18.22 -16.26
N ALA A 163 -8.79 -18.40 -17.14
CA ALA A 163 -8.90 -18.48 -18.59
C ALA A 163 -8.46 -19.85 -19.14
N GLY A 164 -8.38 -20.84 -18.25
CA GLY A 164 -8.08 -22.22 -18.59
C GLY A 164 -8.36 -23.16 -17.42
N ASN A 165 -8.38 -24.46 -17.73
CA ASN A 165 -8.54 -25.51 -16.74
C ASN A 165 -7.18 -26.06 -16.33
N CYS A 166 -6.96 -26.23 -15.03
CA CYS A 166 -5.78 -26.90 -14.52
C CYS A 166 -5.95 -28.43 -14.60
N TYR A 167 -4.93 -29.09 -15.13
CA TYR A 167 -4.85 -30.53 -15.27
C TYR A 167 -3.53 -31.06 -14.70
N VAL A 168 -3.51 -32.35 -14.42
CA VAL A 168 -2.35 -33.10 -13.93
C VAL A 168 -2.13 -34.33 -14.80
N SER A 169 -0.86 -34.72 -14.99
CA SER A 169 -0.51 -35.90 -15.77
C SER A 169 -0.85 -37.17 -15.00
N GLN A 170 -1.03 -38.29 -15.69
CA GLN A 170 -1.44 -39.56 -15.04
C GLN A 170 -0.47 -40.05 -13.96
N ASP A 171 0.81 -39.72 -14.10
CA ASP A 171 1.91 -40.01 -13.16
C ASP A 171 2.14 -38.88 -12.14
N TYR A 172 1.29 -37.85 -12.15
CA TYR A 172 1.36 -36.67 -11.29
C TYR A 172 2.67 -35.89 -11.40
N SER A 173 3.48 -36.13 -12.44
CA SER A 173 4.79 -35.47 -12.61
C SER A 173 4.69 -34.04 -13.11
N THR A 174 3.59 -33.68 -13.77
CA THR A 174 3.42 -32.36 -14.38
C THR A 174 1.99 -31.84 -14.21
N PHE A 175 1.89 -30.57 -13.87
CA PHE A 175 0.64 -29.80 -13.85
C PHE A 175 0.68 -28.75 -14.97
N TRP A 176 -0.43 -28.52 -15.65
CA TRP A 176 -0.50 -27.51 -16.70
C TRP A 176 -1.88 -26.89 -16.84
N CYS A 177 -1.89 -25.67 -17.39
CA CYS A 177 -3.11 -24.97 -17.76
C CYS A 177 -3.49 -25.27 -19.21
N LYS A 178 -4.70 -25.77 -19.43
CA LYS A 178 -5.31 -25.89 -20.75
C LYS A 178 -6.19 -24.67 -21.00
N CYS A 179 -5.68 -23.73 -21.81
CA CYS A 179 -6.34 -22.46 -22.06
C CYS A 179 -7.59 -22.58 -22.92
N PHE A 180 -8.55 -21.68 -22.67
CA PHE A 180 -9.72 -21.52 -23.52
C PHE A 180 -9.36 -20.83 -24.84
N LYS A 181 -10.29 -20.86 -25.79
CA LYS A 181 -10.07 -20.30 -27.12
C LYS A 181 -9.76 -18.80 -27.03
N GLY A 182 -8.65 -18.38 -27.65
CA GLY A 182 -8.21 -16.98 -27.65
C GLY A 182 -7.26 -16.62 -26.49
N PHE A 183 -6.97 -17.58 -25.60
CA PHE A 183 -6.03 -17.41 -24.49
C PHE A 183 -4.82 -18.35 -24.64
N HIS A 184 -3.66 -17.89 -24.18
CA HIS A 184 -2.38 -18.56 -24.40
C HIS A 184 -1.37 -18.31 -23.26
N GLY A 185 -0.23 -18.99 -23.33
CA GLY A 185 0.84 -18.92 -22.33
C GLY A 185 0.69 -19.98 -21.23
N PRO A 186 1.73 -20.17 -20.39
CA PRO A 186 1.78 -21.25 -19.39
C PRO A 186 0.68 -21.17 -18.32
N GLY A 187 0.18 -19.97 -18.02
CA GLY A 187 -0.93 -19.71 -17.09
C GLY A 187 -2.16 -19.08 -17.75
N CYS A 188 -2.32 -19.20 -19.07
CA CYS A 188 -3.43 -18.61 -19.84
C CYS A 188 -3.63 -17.09 -19.65
N MET A 189 -2.54 -16.40 -19.33
CA MET A 189 -2.54 -14.96 -19.01
C MET A 189 -2.52 -14.05 -20.23
N LEU A 190 -2.22 -14.59 -21.43
CA LEU A 190 -2.24 -13.82 -22.67
C LEU A 190 -3.59 -14.00 -23.34
N GLY A 191 -4.24 -12.89 -23.70
CA GLY A 191 -5.59 -12.87 -24.26
C GLY A 191 -5.85 -11.58 -25.05
N PRO A 192 -7.10 -11.29 -25.43
CA PRO A 192 -7.45 -10.09 -26.20
C PRO A 192 -6.95 -8.77 -25.60
N LEU A 193 -6.88 -8.64 -24.27
CA LEU A 193 -6.44 -7.43 -23.55
C LEU A 193 -4.93 -7.43 -23.25
N CYS A 194 -4.29 -8.60 -23.18
CA CYS A 194 -2.84 -8.76 -23.01
C CYS A 194 -2.25 -9.57 -24.16
N GLN A 195 -1.96 -8.88 -25.27
CA GLN A 195 -1.23 -9.44 -26.41
C GLN A 195 0.29 -9.40 -26.15
N GLU A 196 1.08 -10.21 -26.87
CA GLU A 196 2.54 -10.30 -26.67
C GLU A 196 3.29 -8.95 -26.78
N ASN A 197 2.72 -7.97 -27.51
CA ASN A 197 3.28 -6.61 -27.66
C ASN A 197 2.41 -5.52 -26.99
N SER A 198 1.62 -5.86 -25.98
CA SER A 198 0.76 -4.89 -25.29
C SER A 198 1.61 -3.83 -24.58
N LEU A 199 1.39 -2.54 -24.92
CA LEU A 199 1.99 -1.39 -24.23
C LEU A 199 1.24 -1.01 -22.95
N LEU A 200 0.28 -1.83 -22.51
CA LEU A 200 -0.54 -1.57 -21.33
C LEU A 200 0.31 -1.49 -20.05
N CYS A 201 1.29 -2.38 -19.91
CA CYS A 201 2.19 -2.41 -18.75
C CYS A 201 3.53 -1.77 -19.09
N ARG A 202 3.98 -0.82 -18.28
CA ARG A 202 5.24 -0.10 -18.44
C ARG A 202 6.38 -0.78 -17.69
N ASN A 203 7.59 -0.30 -17.94
CA ASN A 203 8.81 -0.68 -17.20
C ASN A 203 9.10 -2.19 -17.17
N GLY A 204 8.72 -2.92 -18.23
CA GLY A 204 8.96 -4.36 -18.33
C GLY A 204 8.04 -5.23 -17.46
N ALA A 205 6.97 -4.66 -16.91
CA ALA A 205 5.96 -5.39 -16.15
C ALA A 205 5.21 -6.43 -17.01
N THR A 206 4.73 -7.50 -16.36
CA THR A 206 4.03 -8.59 -17.04
C THR A 206 2.53 -8.30 -17.12
N CYS A 207 1.98 -8.24 -18.33
CA CYS A 207 0.53 -8.11 -18.53
C CYS A 207 -0.17 -9.45 -18.32
N ARG A 208 -1.22 -9.47 -17.50
CA ARG A 208 -2.10 -10.62 -17.32
C ARG A 208 -3.54 -10.26 -17.60
N HIS A 209 -4.16 -10.97 -18.54
CA HIS A 209 -5.58 -10.89 -18.83
C HIS A 209 -6.34 -11.68 -17.77
N VAL A 210 -7.24 -11.03 -17.04
CA VAL A 210 -8.14 -11.69 -16.08
C VAL A 210 -9.57 -11.19 -16.28
N GLY A 211 -10.48 -12.07 -16.72
CA GLY A 211 -11.87 -11.71 -17.00
C GLY A 211 -12.01 -10.68 -18.14
N MET A 212 -12.65 -9.53 -17.87
CA MET A 212 -12.75 -8.39 -18.81
C MET A 212 -11.70 -7.30 -18.58
N SER A 213 -10.72 -7.55 -17.72
CA SER A 213 -9.65 -6.59 -17.41
C SER A 213 -8.28 -7.19 -17.72
N ALA A 214 -7.30 -6.31 -17.79
CA ALA A 214 -5.89 -6.67 -17.85
C ALA A 214 -5.18 -5.99 -16.69
N MET A 215 -4.36 -6.76 -15.97
CA MET A 215 -3.58 -6.30 -14.83
C MET A 215 -2.09 -6.34 -15.16
N CYS A 216 -1.31 -5.47 -14.53
CA CYS A 216 0.13 -5.42 -14.68
C CYS A 216 0.80 -5.93 -13.40
N GLU A 217 1.53 -7.03 -13.50
CA GLU A 217 2.41 -7.50 -12.45
C GLU A 217 3.72 -6.72 -12.50
N CYS A 218 3.87 -5.78 -11.58
CA CYS A 218 5.02 -4.90 -11.54
C CYS A 218 6.28 -5.66 -11.13
N LEU A 219 7.38 -5.38 -11.83
CA LEU A 219 8.70 -5.83 -11.39
C LEU A 219 9.08 -5.13 -10.07
N PRO A 220 9.93 -5.76 -9.23
CA PRO A 220 10.46 -5.11 -8.05
C PRO A 220 11.06 -3.75 -8.39
N GLY A 221 10.69 -2.73 -7.63
CA GLY A 221 11.10 -1.36 -7.93
C GLY A 221 10.09 -0.58 -8.78
N TYR A 222 8.87 -1.09 -9.02
CA TYR A 222 7.79 -0.37 -9.70
C TYR A 222 6.38 -0.66 -9.12
N THR A 223 5.47 0.31 -9.20
CA THR A 223 4.08 0.32 -8.72
C THR A 223 3.19 1.16 -9.66
N GLY A 224 1.90 1.27 -9.33
CA GLY A 224 0.87 1.94 -10.14
C GLY A 224 0.08 0.97 -11.03
N PRO A 225 -1.08 1.40 -11.57
CA PRO A 225 -1.99 0.52 -12.31
C PRO A 225 -1.40 -0.06 -13.60
N HIS A 226 -0.39 0.59 -14.15
CA HIS A 226 0.34 0.16 -15.33
C HIS A 226 1.84 0.00 -15.03
N CYS A 227 2.24 -0.12 -13.76
CA CYS A 227 3.63 -0.21 -13.31
C CYS A 227 4.50 0.94 -13.80
N GLU A 228 3.93 2.12 -13.93
CA GLU A 228 4.55 3.33 -14.43
C GLU A 228 5.37 4.09 -13.39
N VAL A 229 5.14 3.82 -12.10
CA VAL A 229 5.75 4.52 -10.97
C VAL A 229 6.91 3.69 -10.42
N PRO A 230 8.13 4.21 -10.24
CA PRO A 230 9.21 3.48 -9.56
C PRO A 230 8.97 3.36 -8.04
N LEU A 231 9.10 2.16 -7.48
CA LEU A 231 9.20 1.92 -6.04
C LEU A 231 10.62 2.17 -5.57
N ASP A 232 10.80 3.11 -4.65
CA ASP A 232 12.04 3.25 -3.90
C ASP A 232 12.11 2.14 -2.83
N LEU A 233 12.88 1.09 -3.13
CA LEU A 233 13.10 -0.08 -2.26
C LEU A 233 14.30 0.11 -1.31
N SER A 234 14.82 1.32 -1.17
CA SER A 234 15.75 1.69 -0.11
C SER A 234 15.00 2.31 1.07
N GLU A 235 15.62 2.27 2.25
CA GLU A 235 15.25 3.02 3.47
C GLU A 235 14.26 2.29 4.38
N CYS A 236 14.67 1.29 5.17
CA CYS A 236 15.58 1.46 6.31
C CYS A 236 16.15 0.09 6.73
N GLU A 237 17.48 -0.07 6.91
CA GLU A 237 18.18 -0.93 7.91
C GLU A 237 19.69 -1.10 7.60
N PRO A 238 20.58 -1.41 8.59
CA PRO A 238 20.26 -2.00 9.90
C PRO A 238 20.70 -1.14 11.12
N GLY A 239 19.89 -0.95 12.18
CA GLY A 239 18.61 -1.55 12.57
C GLY A 239 17.59 -0.49 13.05
N LYS A 240 16.39 -0.55 12.45
CA LYS A 240 15.19 0.34 12.48
C LYS A 240 15.08 1.41 13.57
N ASP A 241 14.55 2.60 13.24
CA ASP A 241 13.09 2.81 13.17
C ASP A 241 12.56 3.81 12.12
N SER A 242 11.53 3.37 11.37
CA SER A 242 10.27 4.10 11.09
C SER A 242 10.25 5.31 10.12
N GLU A 243 9.02 5.61 9.63
CA GLU A 243 8.55 6.84 8.94
C GLU A 243 8.85 8.16 9.69
N ASP A 244 9.74 8.12 10.70
CA ASP A 244 9.95 9.15 11.71
C ASP A 244 11.43 9.57 11.82
N CYS A 245 12.34 8.96 11.05
CA CYS A 245 13.76 9.27 11.08
C CYS A 245 14.08 10.65 10.47
N SER A 246 14.71 11.52 11.26
CA SER A 246 15.30 12.77 10.76
C SER A 246 16.76 12.55 10.34
N SER A 247 17.12 13.00 9.13
CA SER A 247 18.49 12.96 8.63
C SER A 247 19.17 14.32 8.84
N LYS A 248 20.23 14.39 9.65
CA LYS A 248 20.96 15.63 9.98
C LYS A 248 22.40 15.62 9.46
N CYS A 249 22.76 16.61 8.65
CA CYS A 249 24.09 16.72 8.04
C CYS A 249 24.50 18.17 7.72
N ARG A 250 25.71 18.38 7.19
CA ARG A 250 26.19 19.71 6.75
C ARG A 250 25.53 20.09 5.41
N TYR A 251 25.10 21.33 5.29
CA TYR A 251 24.52 21.86 4.07
C TYR A 251 25.60 22.09 3.00
N ASP A 252 25.39 21.59 1.80
CA ASP A 252 26.33 21.64 0.68
C ASP A 252 26.18 22.89 -0.21
N GLY A 253 25.17 23.73 0.09
CA GLY A 253 24.88 24.95 -0.66
C GLY A 253 24.05 24.74 -1.92
N ARG A 254 23.52 23.52 -2.17
CA ARG A 254 22.65 23.23 -3.31
C ARG A 254 21.22 22.94 -2.83
N LEU A 255 20.25 23.36 -3.64
CA LEU A 255 18.81 23.21 -3.34
C LEU A 255 18.11 22.29 -4.37
N GLU A 256 18.90 21.56 -5.16
CA GLU A 256 18.40 20.81 -6.32
C GLU A 256 17.72 19.49 -5.94
N ASN A 257 18.09 18.87 -4.80
CA ASN A 257 17.52 17.60 -4.31
C ASN A 257 17.27 17.64 -2.80
N ALA A 258 16.29 16.88 -2.32
CA ALA A 258 16.05 16.69 -0.89
C ALA A 258 17.22 15.95 -0.20
N CYS A 259 17.72 16.50 0.91
CA CYS A 259 18.77 15.99 1.82
C CYS A 259 19.64 14.80 1.32
N VAL A 260 20.78 15.10 0.68
CA VAL A 260 21.85 14.11 0.47
C VAL A 260 22.80 14.14 1.67
N CYS A 261 22.54 13.33 2.69
CA CYS A 261 23.39 13.25 3.88
C CYS A 261 24.42 12.11 3.79
N ASP A 262 25.71 12.46 3.66
CA ASP A 262 26.82 11.50 3.81
C ASP A 262 26.90 11.00 5.27
N PRO A 263 26.96 9.68 5.53
CA PRO A 263 27.16 9.10 6.86
C PRO A 263 28.33 9.68 7.68
N HIS A 264 29.36 10.25 7.02
CA HIS A 264 30.53 10.86 7.65
C HIS A 264 30.34 12.32 8.08
N SER A 265 29.22 12.95 7.72
CA SER A 265 28.96 14.39 7.92
C SER A 265 28.11 14.73 9.16
N LYS A 266 28.05 13.82 10.15
CA LYS A 266 27.20 13.96 11.34
C LYS A 266 27.51 15.21 12.16
N VAL A 267 26.47 15.99 12.45
CA VAL A 267 26.53 17.18 13.30
C VAL A 267 26.14 16.80 14.72
N SER A 268 26.86 17.33 15.72
CA SER A 268 26.60 17.04 17.13
C SER A 268 25.21 17.54 17.57
N PRO A 269 24.46 16.76 18.37
CA PRO A 269 23.13 17.15 18.84
C PRO A 269 23.15 18.31 19.85
N ASP A 270 24.25 18.48 20.61
CA ASP A 270 24.42 19.57 21.59
C ASP A 270 25.20 20.75 21.00
N ARG A 271 24.65 21.39 19.96
CA ARG A 271 25.27 22.53 19.25
C ARG A 271 24.42 23.80 19.41
N TRP A 272 24.68 24.59 20.44
CA TRP A 272 23.95 25.83 20.74
C TRP A 272 24.63 27.05 20.12
N ARG A 273 23.83 28.04 19.72
CA ARG A 273 24.34 29.31 19.19
C ARG A 273 24.28 30.38 20.27
N TYR A 274 25.44 30.95 20.58
CA TYR A 274 25.58 32.10 21.46
C TYR A 274 25.70 33.36 20.62
N GLU A 275 24.89 34.37 20.91
CA GLU A 275 25.00 35.71 20.33
C GLU A 275 25.20 36.74 21.45
N LEU A 276 26.25 37.55 21.31
CA LEU A 276 26.64 38.56 22.30
C LEU A 276 26.87 39.90 21.60
N GLY A 277 26.52 40.98 22.29
CA GLY A 277 26.80 42.33 21.83
C GLY A 277 27.74 43.09 22.77
N LEU A 278 28.57 43.94 22.18
CA LEU A 278 29.50 44.83 22.88
C LEU A 278 29.58 46.16 22.14
N ARG A 279 29.89 47.24 22.86
CA ARG A 279 30.07 48.57 22.28
C ARG A 279 31.54 48.98 22.31
N ILE A 280 32.12 49.26 21.15
CA ILE A 280 33.52 49.70 21.01
C ILE A 280 33.61 51.24 20.89
N GLY A 281 34.63 51.81 21.53
CA GLY A 281 34.97 53.22 21.37
C GLY A 281 35.80 53.48 20.12
N ASN A 282 35.76 54.72 19.62
CA ASN A 282 36.56 55.19 18.49
C ASN A 282 36.44 54.31 17.22
N VAL A 283 35.23 53.83 16.92
CA VAL A 283 34.97 52.96 15.76
C VAL A 283 35.40 53.60 14.44
N SER A 284 35.26 54.92 14.29
CA SER A 284 35.68 55.64 13.08
C SER A 284 37.19 55.51 12.83
N THR A 285 38.02 55.58 13.88
CA THR A 285 39.48 55.42 13.71
C THR A 285 39.86 53.96 13.43
N LEU A 286 39.18 53.01 14.08
CA LEU A 286 39.39 51.58 13.85
C LEU A 286 39.00 51.18 12.43
N SER A 287 37.91 51.74 11.91
CA SER A 287 37.45 51.54 10.53
C SER A 287 38.42 52.11 9.50
N ILE A 288 39.09 53.23 9.80
CA ILE A 288 40.16 53.79 8.94
C ILE A 288 41.41 52.91 8.96
N GLN A 289 41.79 52.36 10.12
CA GLN A 289 42.94 51.46 10.26
C GLN A 289 42.70 50.08 9.61
N HIS A 290 41.44 49.64 9.61
CA HIS A 290 41.01 48.35 9.09
C HIS A 290 39.76 48.51 8.21
N PRO A 291 39.91 48.79 6.90
CA PRO A 291 38.77 49.04 6.03
C PRO A 291 37.93 47.78 5.75
N GLY A 292 36.61 47.91 5.80
CA GLY A 292 35.62 46.90 5.39
C GLY A 292 35.73 45.57 6.14
N HIS A 293 35.78 44.45 5.41
CA HIS A 293 35.89 43.09 5.97
C HIS A 293 37.13 42.87 6.85
N THR A 294 38.15 43.72 6.77
CA THR A 294 39.35 43.58 7.59
C THR A 294 39.09 43.92 9.07
N LEU A 295 38.16 44.84 9.37
CA LEU A 295 37.75 45.15 10.74
C LEU A 295 37.02 43.97 11.38
N PHE A 296 36.13 43.32 10.64
CA PHE A 296 35.42 42.10 11.07
C PHE A 296 36.43 41.02 11.46
N ASN A 297 37.36 40.67 10.56
CA ASN A 297 38.41 39.68 10.82
C ASN A 297 39.32 40.06 11.99
N PHE A 298 39.62 41.35 12.16
CA PHE A 298 40.41 41.83 13.30
C PHE A 298 39.67 41.63 14.63
N LEU A 299 38.40 42.03 14.70
CA LEU A 299 37.55 41.84 15.87
C LEU A 299 37.36 40.36 16.18
N GLU A 300 37.09 39.52 15.18
CA GLU A 300 36.97 38.06 15.35
C GLU A 300 38.23 37.47 16.01
N LYS A 301 39.43 37.88 15.59
CA LYS A 301 40.69 37.43 16.20
C LYS A 301 40.87 37.91 17.64
N GLN A 302 40.41 39.11 17.98
CA GLN A 302 40.51 39.63 19.35
C GLN A 302 39.50 38.92 20.27
N ILE A 303 38.25 38.80 19.83
CA ILE A 303 37.17 38.14 20.55
C ILE A 303 37.51 36.65 20.72
N SER A 304 37.98 35.97 19.68
CA SER A 304 38.39 34.56 19.76
C SER A 304 39.49 34.32 20.80
N ARG A 305 40.48 35.22 20.89
CA ARG A 305 41.55 35.14 21.91
C ARG A 305 40.99 35.28 23.33
N TYR A 306 40.07 36.21 23.53
CA TYR A 306 39.42 36.38 24.84
C TYR A 306 38.62 35.13 25.21
N ILE A 307 37.80 34.63 24.30
CA ILE A 307 36.88 33.52 24.58
C ILE A 307 37.63 32.21 24.84
N ARG A 308 38.74 31.96 24.13
CA ARG A 308 39.61 30.80 24.39
C ARG A 308 40.15 30.76 25.82
N GLY A 309 40.27 31.90 26.50
CA GLY A 309 40.67 32.00 27.89
C GLY A 309 39.60 31.55 28.91
N ILE A 310 38.34 31.36 28.49
CA ILE A 310 37.21 31.01 29.37
C ILE A 310 37.15 29.49 29.63
N SER A 311 37.94 28.68 28.91
CA SER A 311 37.99 27.21 29.02
C SER A 311 36.66 26.51 28.70
N LEU A 312 35.96 26.94 27.65
CA LEU A 312 34.70 26.35 27.19
C LEU A 312 34.89 24.89 26.69
N SER A 313 33.84 24.08 26.77
CA SER A 313 33.85 22.67 26.35
C SER A 313 33.97 22.51 24.84
N ARG A 314 33.34 23.42 24.09
CA ARG A 314 33.42 23.50 22.62
C ARG A 314 33.21 24.95 22.17
N MET A 315 33.94 25.34 21.13
CA MET A 315 33.80 26.65 20.49
C MET A 315 34.12 26.53 19.00
N GLU A 316 33.14 26.81 18.15
CA GLU A 316 33.25 26.66 16.69
C GLU A 316 32.64 27.87 15.97
N GLU A 317 33.15 28.14 14.76
CA GLU A 317 32.58 29.10 13.79
C GLU A 317 32.23 30.48 14.39
N LEU A 318 33.14 31.09 15.17
CA LEU A 318 32.97 32.47 15.65
C LEU A 318 33.00 33.46 14.49
N LYS A 319 31.98 34.32 14.39
CA LYS A 319 31.92 35.41 13.42
C LYS A 319 31.31 36.67 14.01
N VAL A 320 31.73 37.82 13.48
CA VAL A 320 31.07 39.11 13.74
C VAL A 320 29.93 39.27 12.73
N LEU A 321 28.71 39.48 13.24
CA LEU A 321 27.49 39.59 12.43
C LEU A 321 27.30 41.01 11.89
N SER A 322 27.49 42.02 12.74
CA SER A 322 27.28 43.42 12.38
C SER A 322 28.16 44.36 13.21
N ILE A 323 28.47 45.51 12.62
CA ILE A 323 29.14 46.63 13.26
C ILE A 323 28.40 47.89 12.81
N ASN A 324 27.74 48.58 13.75
CA ASN A 324 27.02 49.82 13.45
C ASN A 324 27.92 51.06 13.61
N GLU A 325 27.50 52.19 13.04
CA GLU A 325 28.23 53.47 13.13
C GLU A 325 28.44 53.96 14.57
N SER A 326 27.55 53.57 15.49
CA SER A 326 27.65 53.85 16.93
C SER A 326 28.70 53.00 17.67
N GLY A 327 29.36 52.05 16.98
CA GLY A 327 30.31 51.11 17.56
C GLY A 327 29.65 49.90 18.22
N ASP A 328 28.37 49.63 17.97
CA ASP A 328 27.73 48.39 18.42
C ASP A 328 28.18 47.23 17.55
N VAL A 329 28.75 46.21 18.18
CA VAL A 329 29.25 44.98 17.55
C VAL A 329 28.45 43.81 18.07
N VAL A 330 27.84 43.05 17.17
CA VAL A 330 27.16 41.79 17.48
C VAL A 330 27.97 40.65 16.88
N PHE A 331 28.27 39.63 17.68
CA PHE A 331 29.01 38.44 17.22
C PHE A 331 28.36 37.17 17.74
N HIS A 332 28.62 36.06 17.05
CA HIS A 332 28.14 34.76 17.47
C HIS A 332 29.25 33.70 17.46
N PHE A 333 29.01 32.58 18.14
CA PHE A 333 29.77 31.34 18.00
C PHE A 333 28.91 30.14 18.43
N PHE A 334 29.32 28.93 18.03
CA PHE A 334 28.66 27.70 18.46
C PHE A 334 29.40 27.04 19.63
N GLY A 335 28.67 26.51 20.60
CA GLY A 335 29.20 25.81 21.77
C GLY A 335 28.20 24.82 22.37
N SER A 336 28.54 24.22 23.51
CA SER A 336 27.63 23.34 24.27
C SER A 336 26.69 24.15 25.14
N GLY A 337 25.43 23.74 25.26
CA GLY A 337 24.43 24.44 26.09
C GLY A 337 24.81 24.47 27.57
N HIS A 338 25.61 23.51 28.01
CA HIS A 338 26.12 23.43 29.39
C HIS A 338 27.02 24.60 29.79
N ASP A 339 27.68 25.26 28.83
CA ASP A 339 28.57 26.39 29.10
C ASP A 339 27.83 27.74 29.23
N LYS A 340 26.49 27.75 29.19
CA LYS A 340 25.65 28.96 29.21
C LYS A 340 26.06 29.99 30.26
N ASN A 341 26.22 29.57 31.51
CA ASN A 341 26.54 30.49 32.60
C ASN A 341 27.95 31.07 32.45
N ARG A 342 28.91 30.26 31.99
CA ARG A 342 30.31 30.67 31.81
C ARG A 342 30.44 31.71 30.70
N VAL A 343 29.73 31.50 29.58
CA VAL A 343 29.70 32.45 28.47
C VAL A 343 29.06 33.77 28.89
N ARG A 344 27.92 33.72 29.60
CA ARG A 344 27.24 34.92 30.09
C ARG A 344 28.11 35.73 31.05
N GLU A 345 28.71 35.07 32.05
CA GLU A 345 29.60 35.72 33.01
C GLU A 345 30.83 36.34 32.34
N ALA A 346 31.40 35.67 31.34
CA ALA A 346 32.51 36.21 30.59
C ALA A 346 32.12 37.45 29.77
N GLY A 347 30.94 37.46 29.16
CA GLY A 347 30.41 38.65 28.47
C GLY A 347 30.33 39.86 29.41
N VAL A 348 29.76 39.67 30.61
CA VAL A 348 29.65 40.73 31.62
C VAL A 348 31.04 41.21 32.07
N LYS A 349 31.94 40.28 32.42
CA LYS A 349 33.32 40.61 32.84
C LYS A 349 34.10 41.34 31.75
N LEU A 350 33.85 41.03 30.48
CA LEU A 350 34.49 41.72 29.36
C LEU A 350 34.08 43.19 29.30
N ILE A 351 32.79 43.48 29.47
CA ILE A 351 32.26 44.85 29.48
C ILE A 351 32.76 45.61 30.71
N GLU A 352 32.72 44.98 31.90
CA GLU A 352 33.24 45.58 33.15
C GLU A 352 34.73 45.91 33.07
N ARG A 353 35.52 45.05 32.40
CA ARG A 353 36.95 45.28 32.16
C ARG A 353 37.21 46.51 31.30
N GLY A 354 36.26 46.92 30.46
CA GLY A 354 36.34 48.14 29.66
C GLY A 354 37.35 48.11 28.51
N HIS A 355 38.00 46.96 28.25
CA HIS A 355 38.94 46.83 27.14
C HIS A 355 39.03 45.38 26.60
N LEU A 356 39.24 45.25 25.28
CA LEU A 356 39.47 43.99 24.57
C LEU A 356 40.77 44.09 23.77
N GLY A 357 41.86 43.58 24.35
CA GLY A 357 43.20 43.87 23.83
C GLY A 357 43.46 45.38 23.88
N ASP A 358 43.77 45.97 22.73
CA ASP A 358 44.01 47.42 22.55
C ASP A 358 42.73 48.22 22.25
N ILE A 359 41.57 47.56 22.21
CA ILE A 359 40.28 48.18 21.89
C ILE A 359 39.60 48.63 23.18
N THR A 360 39.22 49.92 23.27
CA THR A 360 38.42 50.43 24.38
C THR A 360 36.96 50.01 24.20
N LEU A 361 36.36 49.44 25.25
CA LEU A 361 34.95 49.11 25.31
C LEU A 361 34.20 50.22 26.06
N LEU A 362 33.07 50.64 25.52
CA LEU A 362 32.19 51.59 26.18
C LEU A 362 31.18 50.83 27.07
N PRO A 363 30.75 51.41 28.19
CA PRO A 363 29.68 50.83 28.99
C PRO A 363 28.41 50.63 28.15
N SER A 364 27.88 49.41 28.13
CA SER A 364 26.65 49.05 27.44
C SER A 364 25.89 48.00 28.24
N GLU A 365 24.58 47.91 28.05
CA GLU A 365 23.83 46.78 28.58
C GLU A 365 24.31 45.48 27.90
N PRO A 366 24.57 44.40 28.67
CA PRO A 366 25.03 43.15 28.10
C PRO A 366 23.89 42.49 27.32
N SER A 367 23.96 42.50 25.98
CA SER A 367 23.06 41.70 25.16
C SER A 367 23.58 40.27 25.06
N PHE A 368 22.76 39.32 25.51
CA PHE A 368 23.07 37.89 25.49
C PHE A 368 21.83 37.14 24.99
N LEU A 369 21.97 36.47 23.85
CA LEU A 369 20.95 35.60 23.29
C LEU A 369 21.52 34.19 23.14
N LEU A 370 20.75 33.19 23.56
CA LEU A 370 21.06 31.78 23.40
C LEU A 370 19.97 31.16 22.54
N GLU A 371 20.32 30.73 21.34
CA GLU A 371 19.41 30.03 20.44
C GLU A 371 19.73 28.52 20.44
N PRO A 372 18.71 27.66 20.38
CA PRO A 372 18.89 26.21 20.30
C PRO A 372 19.54 25.79 18.98
N ALA A 373 20.10 24.58 18.97
CA ALA A 373 20.54 23.93 17.74
C ALA A 373 19.36 23.72 16.80
N LEU A 374 19.63 23.67 15.48
CA LEU A 374 18.64 23.16 14.52
C LEU A 374 18.18 21.77 14.95
N HIS A 375 16.87 21.63 15.16
CA HIS A 375 16.22 20.36 15.46
C HIS A 375 14.84 20.29 14.82
N LEU A 376 14.65 19.33 13.94
CA LEU A 376 13.36 19.03 13.31
C LEU A 376 12.55 18.07 14.18
N ASN A 377 11.47 18.56 14.79
CA ASN A 377 10.65 17.79 15.72
C ASN A 377 9.75 16.79 14.99
N SER A 378 8.91 17.28 14.07
CA SER A 378 7.89 16.46 13.43
C SER A 378 7.48 16.95 12.05
N VAL A 379 7.02 16.01 11.23
CA VAL A 379 6.31 16.24 9.98
C VAL A 379 5.02 15.44 10.03
N LEU A 380 3.87 16.11 9.99
CA LEU A 380 2.56 15.48 10.19
C LEU A 380 1.57 15.92 9.11
N ILE A 381 0.64 15.02 8.76
CA ILE A 381 -0.50 15.30 7.87
C ILE A 381 -1.74 15.51 8.74
N SER A 382 -2.46 16.61 8.52
CA SER A 382 -3.62 17.01 9.34
C SER A 382 -4.71 15.93 9.48
N LYS A 383 -4.87 15.03 8.51
CA LYS A 383 -5.90 13.97 8.52
C LYS A 383 -5.43 12.59 8.98
N LYS A 384 -4.12 12.37 9.23
CA LYS A 384 -3.56 11.03 9.54
C LYS A 384 -3.65 10.67 11.04
N ASP A 385 -4.34 11.45 11.87
CA ASP A 385 -4.59 11.06 13.27
C ASP A 385 -5.59 9.91 13.30
N ARG A 386 -5.39 8.85 14.11
CA ARG A 386 -6.17 7.58 14.09
C ARG A 386 -7.70 7.72 14.26
N ARG A 387 -8.21 8.94 14.45
CA ARG A 387 -9.63 9.28 14.61
C ARG A 387 -10.23 9.97 13.39
N GLU A 388 -9.41 10.54 12.49
CA GLU A 388 -9.84 11.14 11.23
C GLU A 388 -9.41 10.21 10.09
N GLY A 389 -10.35 9.89 9.19
CA GLY A 389 -10.16 8.86 8.16
C GLY A 389 -9.20 9.26 7.03
N ASP A 390 -9.02 8.35 6.08
CA ASP A 390 -8.10 8.50 4.95
C ASP A 390 -8.38 9.76 4.10
N VAL A 391 -7.33 10.30 3.46
CA VAL A 391 -7.39 11.48 2.59
C VAL A 391 -8.08 11.13 1.27
N ARG A 392 -9.08 11.91 0.86
CA ARG A 392 -9.87 11.69 -0.37
C ARG A 392 -9.65 12.80 -1.39
N ILE A 393 -9.99 12.52 -2.65
CA ILE A 393 -10.01 13.53 -3.72
C ILE A 393 -10.94 14.68 -3.32
N GLY A 394 -10.48 15.92 -3.53
CA GLY A 394 -11.19 17.16 -3.20
C GLY A 394 -11.06 17.58 -1.73
N ASP A 395 -10.42 16.77 -0.89
CA ASP A 395 -10.15 17.17 0.48
C ASP A 395 -9.14 18.31 0.55
N GLN A 396 -9.27 19.13 1.58
CA GLN A 396 -8.21 20.04 2.00
C GLN A 396 -7.27 19.30 2.95
N VAL A 397 -5.97 19.34 2.68
CA VAL A 397 -4.93 18.72 3.50
C VAL A 397 -3.86 19.74 3.86
N ILE A 398 -3.39 19.69 5.10
CA ILE A 398 -2.26 20.52 5.55
C ILE A 398 -1.18 19.61 6.07
N LEU A 399 0.01 19.70 5.46
CA LEU A 399 1.23 19.15 5.99
C LEU A 399 1.87 20.20 6.91
N SER A 400 2.30 19.76 8.09
CA SER A 400 2.92 20.61 9.11
C SER A 400 4.31 20.10 9.42
N CYS A 401 5.26 21.02 9.52
CA CYS A 401 6.65 20.77 9.84
C CYS A 401 7.04 21.66 11.01
N VAL A 402 7.40 21.06 12.15
CA VAL A 402 7.71 21.79 13.40
C VAL A 402 9.19 21.63 13.73
N ALA A 403 9.87 22.73 14.02
CA ALA A 403 11.29 22.72 14.30
C ALA A 403 11.75 23.85 15.23
N GLN A 404 12.91 23.62 15.86
CA GLN A 404 13.61 24.57 16.71
C GLN A 404 14.94 24.98 16.07
N GLY A 405 15.35 26.23 16.29
CA GLY A 405 16.61 26.76 15.79
C GLY A 405 16.62 28.28 15.80
N THR A 406 17.46 28.88 14.96
CA THR A 406 17.62 30.35 14.93
C THR A 406 16.50 31.06 14.18
N SER A 407 16.42 32.38 14.34
CA SER A 407 15.48 33.21 13.58
C SER A 407 15.74 33.29 12.06
N PHE A 408 16.87 32.75 11.58
CA PHE A 408 17.26 32.74 10.17
C PHE A 408 17.03 31.40 9.48
N MET A 409 16.31 30.46 10.11
CA MET A 409 16.00 29.16 9.52
C MET A 409 15.24 29.29 8.20
N GLU A 410 15.64 28.48 7.23
CA GLU A 410 14.99 28.38 5.93
C GLU A 410 14.27 27.05 5.80
N PHE A 411 12.97 27.08 5.48
CA PHE A 411 12.14 25.90 5.26
C PHE A 411 11.93 25.68 3.77
N THR A 412 12.16 24.46 3.31
CA THR A 412 11.91 24.05 1.92
C THR A 412 11.11 22.76 1.91
N TRP A 413 10.05 22.72 1.11
CA TRP A 413 9.26 21.52 0.88
C TRP A 413 9.65 20.86 -0.42
N PHE A 414 9.76 19.54 -0.40
CA PHE A 414 9.99 18.70 -1.56
C PHE A 414 8.85 17.70 -1.71
N LYS A 415 8.53 17.37 -2.96
CA LYS A 415 7.64 16.27 -3.31
C LYS A 415 8.42 15.29 -4.18
N ASP A 416 8.49 14.04 -3.75
CA ASP A 416 9.19 12.95 -4.46
C ASP A 416 10.65 13.30 -4.81
N GLY A 417 11.30 14.11 -3.96
CA GLY A 417 12.69 14.56 -4.13
C GLY A 417 12.85 15.90 -4.86
N ASP A 418 11.83 16.39 -5.55
CA ASP A 418 11.85 17.65 -6.30
C ASP A 418 11.32 18.83 -5.46
N PRO A 419 11.93 20.03 -5.56
CA PRO A 419 11.51 21.20 -4.77
C PRO A 419 10.14 21.71 -5.22
N ILE A 420 9.23 21.91 -4.26
CA ILE A 420 7.88 22.40 -4.53
C ILE A 420 7.93 23.91 -4.82
N ASN A 421 7.49 24.31 -6.02
CA ASN A 421 7.37 25.70 -6.39
C ASN A 421 5.90 26.15 -6.43
N VAL A 422 5.46 26.75 -5.34
CA VAL A 422 4.10 27.28 -5.13
C VAL A 422 3.71 28.34 -6.18
N SER A 423 4.67 29.09 -6.72
CA SER A 423 4.39 30.15 -7.71
C SER A 423 4.11 29.63 -9.12
N LYS A 424 4.49 28.38 -9.40
CA LYS A 424 4.28 27.71 -10.68
C LYS A 424 3.21 26.61 -10.62
N SER A 425 2.75 26.25 -9.42
CA SER A 425 1.60 25.35 -9.26
C SER A 425 0.33 26.09 -9.66
N THR A 426 -0.68 25.34 -10.10
CA THR A 426 -1.96 25.85 -10.63
C THR A 426 -2.85 26.57 -9.62
N GLY A 427 -2.32 26.97 -8.46
CA GLY A 427 -3.02 27.73 -7.41
C GLY A 427 -3.59 26.89 -6.27
N GLU A 428 -3.40 25.57 -6.27
CA GLU A 428 -3.97 24.65 -5.26
C GLU A 428 -3.03 24.37 -4.08
N LEU A 429 -1.76 24.79 -4.18
CA LEU A 429 -0.76 24.63 -3.13
C LEU A 429 -0.43 26.00 -2.51
N TRP A 430 -0.20 26.06 -1.20
CA TRP A 430 0.31 27.24 -0.52
C TRP A 430 1.27 26.86 0.61
N THR A 431 2.20 27.75 0.94
CA THR A 431 3.08 27.58 2.09
C THR A 431 2.99 28.76 3.05
N LYS A 432 3.16 28.49 4.34
CA LYS A 432 3.16 29.53 5.38
C LYS A 432 4.06 29.15 6.54
N ILE A 433 4.92 30.06 6.95
CA ILE A 433 5.76 29.92 8.15
C ILE A 433 5.16 30.78 9.26
N MET A 434 4.96 30.19 10.44
CA MET A 434 4.46 30.88 11.62
C MET A 434 5.62 31.31 12.52
N PRO A 435 5.45 32.43 13.27
CA PRO A 435 6.43 32.85 14.27
C PRO A 435 6.53 31.84 15.43
N LYS A 436 7.60 31.96 16.21
CA LYS A 436 7.87 31.14 17.40
C LYS A 436 6.69 31.07 18.36
N ASP A 437 6.37 29.86 18.81
CA ASP A 437 5.33 29.63 19.81
C ASP A 437 5.86 29.77 21.26
N ALA A 438 5.03 29.44 22.26
CA ALA A 438 5.41 29.50 23.67
C ALA A 438 6.53 28.50 24.06
N LYS A 439 6.83 27.53 23.19
CA LYS A 439 7.90 26.54 23.34
C LYS A 439 9.15 26.89 22.52
N ASP A 440 9.20 28.07 21.88
CA ASP A 440 10.28 28.53 21.03
C ASP A 440 10.41 27.74 19.70
N GLU A 441 9.30 27.18 19.20
CA GLU A 441 9.25 26.36 17.98
C GLU A 441 8.67 27.14 16.79
N TYR A 442 9.23 26.94 15.60
CA TYR A 442 8.68 27.39 14.33
C TYR A 442 7.82 26.28 13.70
N SER A 443 6.74 26.69 13.05
CA SER A 443 5.88 25.79 12.27
C SER A 443 5.79 26.27 10.83
N ALA A 444 6.19 25.43 9.90
CA ALA A 444 5.99 25.62 8.47
C ALA A 444 4.87 24.70 7.98
N TYR A 445 3.95 25.27 7.21
CA TYR A 445 2.80 24.56 6.65
C TYR A 445 2.90 24.53 5.13
N LEU A 446 2.51 23.40 4.55
CA LEU A 446 2.19 23.23 3.14
C LEU A 446 0.72 22.80 3.07
N GLY A 447 -0.12 23.64 2.50
CA GLY A 447 -1.53 23.33 2.30
C GLY A 447 -1.82 22.93 0.86
N ILE A 448 -2.68 21.92 0.72
CA ILE A 448 -3.30 21.46 -0.53
C ILE A 448 -4.79 21.79 -0.39
N GLU A 449 -5.29 22.70 -1.21
CA GLU A 449 -6.68 23.18 -1.12
C GLU A 449 -7.69 22.13 -1.60
N SER A 450 -7.36 21.41 -2.66
CA SER A 450 -8.19 20.36 -3.25
C SER A 450 -7.30 19.21 -3.72
N VAL A 451 -7.24 18.14 -2.94
CA VAL A 451 -6.40 16.97 -3.24
C VAL A 451 -6.83 16.30 -4.55
N THR A 452 -5.86 15.99 -5.39
CA THR A 452 -5.98 15.22 -6.62
C THR A 452 -5.21 13.90 -6.50
N PRO A 453 -5.43 12.92 -7.40
CA PRO A 453 -4.61 11.71 -7.43
C PRO A 453 -3.11 11.99 -7.62
N TRP A 454 -2.77 13.13 -8.22
CA TRP A 454 -1.37 13.53 -8.46
C TRP A 454 -0.69 14.10 -7.23
N ASP A 455 -1.43 14.36 -6.15
CA ASP A 455 -0.87 14.84 -4.89
C ASP A 455 -0.36 13.68 -4.02
N GLU A 456 -0.69 12.44 -4.36
CA GLU A 456 -0.11 11.25 -3.72
C GLU A 456 1.42 11.24 -3.89
N GLY A 457 2.14 10.88 -2.84
CA GLY A 457 3.59 10.79 -2.86
C GLY A 457 4.27 11.11 -1.54
N ARG A 458 5.60 11.17 -1.58
CA ARG A 458 6.45 11.46 -0.42
C ARG A 458 6.71 12.96 -0.31
N TYR A 459 6.30 13.55 0.79
CA TYR A 459 6.58 14.95 1.11
C TYR A 459 7.71 15.04 2.12
N THR A 460 8.73 15.82 1.79
CA THR A 460 9.90 16.02 2.67
C THR A 460 9.98 17.48 3.08
N CYS A 461 10.04 17.71 4.38
CA CYS A 461 10.40 19.02 4.92
C CYS A 461 11.90 19.07 5.14
N GLN A 462 12.58 19.99 4.48
CA GLN A 462 13.99 20.31 4.69
C GLN A 462 14.11 21.64 5.41
N ILE A 463 14.97 21.67 6.43
CA ILE A 463 15.28 22.89 7.16
C ILE A 463 16.77 23.12 7.13
N VAL A 464 17.18 24.35 6.79
CA VAL A 464 18.57 24.78 6.79
C VAL A 464 18.78 25.89 7.81
N ASP A 465 19.82 25.75 8.62
CA ASP A 465 20.22 26.74 9.62
C ASP A 465 21.74 26.75 9.78
N TRP A 466 22.38 27.89 9.54
CA TRP A 466 23.83 28.09 9.70
C TRP A 466 24.70 26.97 9.08
N GLY A 467 24.37 26.54 7.86
CA GLY A 467 25.14 25.52 7.14
C GLY A 467 24.93 24.08 7.65
N VAL A 468 23.90 23.85 8.46
CA VAL A 468 23.38 22.52 8.82
C VAL A 468 22.03 22.35 8.13
N GLN A 469 21.74 21.14 7.67
CA GLN A 469 20.42 20.77 7.19
C GLN A 469 19.86 19.58 7.96
N GLU A 470 18.54 19.55 8.14
CA GLU A 470 17.80 18.42 8.67
C GLU A 470 16.54 18.19 7.83
N CYS A 471 16.24 16.92 7.51
CA CYS A 471 15.05 16.55 6.76
C CYS A 471 14.26 15.45 7.46
N LYS A 472 12.95 15.44 7.23
CA LYS A 472 12.02 14.38 7.63
C LYS A 472 10.89 14.29 6.60
N SER A 473 10.44 13.07 6.35
CA SER A 473 9.50 12.76 5.27
C SER A 473 8.22 12.12 5.80
N VAL A 474 7.12 12.35 5.10
CA VAL A 474 5.84 11.66 5.32
C VAL A 474 5.25 11.25 3.99
N TYR A 475 4.57 10.09 3.94
CA TYR A 475 3.85 9.64 2.76
C TYR A 475 2.38 10.08 2.84
N LEU A 476 1.90 10.78 1.80
CA LEU A 476 0.50 11.12 1.62
C LEU A 476 -0.12 10.10 0.68
N GLU A 477 -1.05 9.30 1.19
CA GLU A 477 -1.87 8.37 0.43
C GLU A 477 -3.21 9.02 0.07
N VAL A 478 -3.64 8.94 -1.19
CA VAL A 478 -4.90 9.54 -1.66
C VAL A 478 -5.88 8.43 -2.05
N VAL A 479 -6.90 8.23 -1.22
CA VAL A 479 -7.94 7.24 -1.48
C VAL A 479 -8.87 7.73 -2.57
N GLN A 480 -8.91 6.98 -3.67
CA GLN A 480 -9.79 7.21 -4.81
C GLN A 480 -11.04 6.33 -4.76
N ALA A 481 -12.16 6.88 -5.23
CA ALA A 481 -13.38 6.10 -5.45
C ALA A 481 -13.17 5.08 -6.59
N PRO A 482 -13.88 3.93 -6.57
CA PRO A 482 -13.82 2.95 -7.64
C PRO A 482 -14.22 3.53 -9.00
N SER A 483 -13.62 3.06 -10.09
CA SER A 483 -14.03 3.47 -11.45
C SER A 483 -15.06 2.48 -12.00
N VAL A 484 -16.33 2.69 -11.64
CA VAL A 484 -17.42 1.77 -11.97
C VAL A 484 -17.79 1.84 -13.45
N GLN A 485 -17.83 0.68 -14.09
CA GLN A 485 -18.32 0.49 -15.45
C GLN A 485 -19.46 -0.53 -15.49
N ILE A 486 -20.61 -0.17 -16.07
CA ILE A 486 -21.70 -1.12 -16.38
C ILE A 486 -21.69 -1.52 -17.85
N LEU A 487 -21.88 -2.82 -18.10
CA LEU A 487 -21.93 -3.44 -19.43
C LEU A 487 -23.22 -4.28 -19.60
N PRO A 488 -23.94 -4.15 -20.73
CA PRO A 488 -23.78 -3.11 -21.73
C PRO A 488 -24.16 -1.73 -21.16
N MET A 489 -23.57 -0.66 -21.70
CA MET A 489 -23.87 0.71 -21.27
C MET A 489 -25.30 1.17 -21.62
N SER A 490 -25.98 0.44 -22.50
CA SER A 490 -27.37 0.65 -22.91
C SER A 490 -27.95 -0.65 -23.47
N ALA A 491 -29.25 -0.90 -23.26
CA ALA A 491 -29.93 -2.05 -23.84
C ALA A 491 -31.40 -1.75 -24.17
N SER A 492 -31.91 -2.39 -25.22
CA SER A 492 -33.32 -2.37 -25.59
C SER A 492 -33.79 -3.80 -25.86
N LEU A 493 -34.85 -4.23 -25.18
CA LEU A 493 -35.32 -5.61 -25.13
C LEU A 493 -36.82 -5.68 -25.39
N GLN A 494 -37.30 -6.84 -25.84
CA GLN A 494 -38.73 -7.13 -25.90
C GLN A 494 -39.26 -7.60 -24.54
N LYS A 495 -40.58 -7.50 -24.38
CA LYS A 495 -41.26 -7.99 -23.18
C LYS A 495 -41.05 -9.49 -23.01
N GLY A 496 -40.53 -9.90 -21.86
CA GLY A 496 -40.25 -11.28 -21.49
C GLY A 496 -38.82 -11.74 -21.79
N GLU A 497 -37.97 -10.88 -22.37
CA GLU A 497 -36.55 -11.21 -22.59
C GLU A 497 -35.73 -11.15 -21.31
N ASN A 498 -34.53 -11.74 -21.38
CA ASN A 498 -33.55 -11.78 -20.30
C ASN A 498 -32.34 -10.92 -20.67
N ILE A 499 -31.64 -10.39 -19.67
CA ILE A 499 -30.37 -9.67 -19.85
C ILE A 499 -29.47 -9.80 -18.64
N ASP A 500 -28.18 -9.88 -18.92
CA ASP A 500 -27.13 -9.84 -17.92
C ASP A 500 -26.45 -8.46 -17.94
N LEU A 501 -26.45 -7.80 -16.78
CA LEU A 501 -25.78 -6.53 -16.54
C LEU A 501 -24.53 -6.79 -15.71
N LYS A 502 -23.36 -6.44 -16.25
CA LYS A 502 -22.08 -6.58 -15.55
C LYS A 502 -21.66 -5.24 -14.99
N CYS A 503 -21.06 -5.26 -13.81
CA CYS A 503 -20.51 -4.10 -13.15
C CYS A 503 -19.09 -4.42 -12.68
N VAL A 504 -18.11 -3.64 -13.12
CA VAL A 504 -16.70 -3.86 -12.80
C VAL A 504 -16.01 -2.55 -12.47
N SER A 505 -14.95 -2.60 -11.67
CA SER A 505 -14.08 -1.46 -11.38
C SER A 505 -12.68 -1.69 -11.95
N ALA A 506 -12.22 -0.80 -12.82
CA ALA A 506 -10.91 -0.93 -13.46
C ALA A 506 -9.73 -0.92 -12.46
N ASN A 507 -9.92 -0.32 -11.27
CA ASN A 507 -8.87 -0.13 -10.26
C ASN A 507 -8.79 -1.26 -9.22
N GLU A 508 -9.61 -2.31 -9.31
CA GLU A 508 -9.78 -3.33 -8.26
C GLU A 508 -8.64 -4.35 -8.16
N LEU A 509 -7.89 -4.59 -9.23
CA LEU A 509 -6.98 -5.74 -9.32
C LEU A 509 -5.52 -5.44 -8.93
N ILE A 510 -5.28 -4.28 -8.33
CA ILE A 510 -3.92 -3.70 -8.13
C ILE A 510 -3.72 -3.19 -6.70
N ARG A 511 -4.59 -3.56 -5.75
CA ARG A 511 -4.39 -3.19 -4.34
C ARG A 511 -3.47 -4.20 -3.63
N PRO A 512 -2.28 -3.78 -3.13
CA PRO A 512 -1.30 -4.68 -2.51
C PRO A 512 -1.76 -5.30 -1.18
N ASP A 513 -2.80 -4.75 -0.56
CA ASP A 513 -3.33 -5.07 0.76
C ASP A 513 -4.50 -6.07 0.74
N GLY A 514 -4.96 -6.49 -0.45
CA GLY A 514 -6.07 -7.44 -0.59
C GLY A 514 -7.45 -6.87 -0.25
N GLU A 515 -7.59 -5.54 -0.24
CA GLU A 515 -8.86 -4.89 0.12
C GLU A 515 -9.89 -5.00 -1.02
N GLN A 516 -10.95 -5.80 -0.81
CA GLN A 516 -11.96 -6.10 -1.82
C GLN A 516 -12.99 -4.97 -1.96
N ILE A 517 -13.31 -4.60 -3.20
CA ILE A 517 -14.39 -3.64 -3.49
C ILE A 517 -15.72 -4.38 -3.38
N GLY A 518 -16.62 -3.89 -2.54
CA GLY A 518 -17.96 -4.43 -2.45
C GLY A 518 -18.86 -3.88 -3.56
N TYR A 519 -19.74 -4.72 -4.11
CA TYR A 519 -20.70 -4.34 -5.14
C TYR A 519 -22.14 -4.48 -4.63
N SER A 520 -23.02 -3.60 -5.11
CA SER A 520 -24.45 -3.67 -4.80
C SER A 520 -25.29 -3.14 -5.95
N TRP A 521 -26.52 -3.63 -6.06
CA TRP A 521 -27.44 -3.26 -7.13
C TRP A 521 -28.72 -2.63 -6.58
N THR A 522 -29.25 -1.65 -7.30
CA THR A 522 -30.58 -1.07 -7.06
C THR A 522 -31.39 -1.00 -8.34
N ARG A 523 -32.71 -1.03 -8.18
CA ARG A 523 -33.71 -0.93 -9.23
C ARG A 523 -34.55 0.31 -9.01
N ASP A 524 -34.58 1.21 -9.99
CA ASP A 524 -35.29 2.49 -9.95
C ASP A 524 -35.00 3.25 -8.64
N ALA A 525 -33.71 3.30 -8.26
CA ALA A 525 -33.19 3.87 -7.01
C ALA A 525 -33.64 3.19 -5.70
N GLY A 526 -34.38 2.09 -5.76
CA GLY A 526 -34.76 1.26 -4.62
C GLY A 526 -33.93 -0.01 -4.50
N LEU A 527 -33.77 -0.49 -3.27
CA LEU A 527 -33.27 -1.86 -3.03
C LEU A 527 -34.34 -2.86 -3.48
N PHE A 528 -33.91 -3.93 -4.12
CA PHE A 528 -34.76 -5.07 -4.48
C PHE A 528 -34.23 -6.32 -3.81
N ARG A 529 -35.12 -7.27 -3.53
CA ARG A 529 -34.72 -8.57 -2.97
C ARG A 529 -34.29 -9.48 -4.11
N LEU A 530 -33.29 -10.31 -3.83
CA LEU A 530 -32.90 -11.40 -4.70
C LEU A 530 -34.09 -12.36 -4.82
N ASN A 531 -34.61 -12.51 -6.04
CA ASN A 531 -35.77 -13.34 -6.35
C ASN A 531 -35.39 -14.31 -7.46
N LEU A 532 -35.34 -15.61 -7.12
CA LEU A 532 -35.04 -16.69 -8.06
C LEU A 532 -36.02 -16.64 -9.25
N GLY A 533 -35.47 -16.49 -10.46
CA GLY A 533 -36.25 -16.41 -11.71
C GLY A 533 -36.76 -15.01 -12.09
N GLN A 534 -36.44 -13.96 -11.34
CA GLN A 534 -36.72 -12.58 -11.73
C GLN A 534 -35.45 -11.74 -11.79
N GLU A 535 -34.79 -11.51 -10.65
CA GLU A 535 -33.60 -10.66 -10.54
C GLU A 535 -32.65 -11.29 -9.53
N VAL A 536 -31.46 -11.69 -9.99
CA VAL A 536 -30.43 -12.34 -9.18
C VAL A 536 -29.10 -11.66 -9.47
N TRP A 537 -28.37 -11.26 -8.43
CA TRP A 537 -27.01 -10.77 -8.60
C TRP A 537 -26.01 -11.65 -7.85
N GLU A 538 -24.80 -11.72 -8.38
CA GLU A 538 -23.69 -12.50 -7.86
C GLU A 538 -22.41 -11.69 -8.02
N ASP A 539 -21.42 -11.96 -7.17
CA ASP A 539 -20.11 -11.35 -7.27
C ASP A 539 -19.25 -12.09 -8.31
N LEU A 540 -18.45 -11.32 -9.04
CA LEU A 540 -17.52 -11.82 -10.04
C LEU A 540 -16.12 -11.86 -9.45
N LYS A 541 -15.32 -12.87 -9.83
CA LYS A 541 -13.91 -12.95 -9.43
C LYS A 541 -13.00 -12.69 -10.65
N PRO A 542 -11.88 -11.96 -10.49
CA PRO A 542 -11.31 -11.40 -9.24
C PRO A 542 -11.97 -10.11 -8.72
N GLY A 543 -12.86 -9.48 -9.49
CA GLY A 543 -13.58 -8.28 -9.07
C GLY A 543 -14.76 -7.96 -9.98
N GLY A 544 -15.83 -7.40 -9.40
CA GLY A 544 -17.07 -7.05 -10.09
C GLY A 544 -18.32 -7.74 -9.55
N SER A 545 -19.46 -7.45 -10.17
CA SER A 545 -20.74 -8.11 -9.92
C SER A 545 -21.54 -8.23 -11.21
N ILE A 546 -22.30 -9.32 -11.33
CA ILE A 546 -23.24 -9.55 -12.43
C ILE A 546 -24.66 -9.58 -11.89
N LEU A 547 -25.55 -8.84 -12.53
CA LEU A 547 -26.99 -8.86 -12.28
C LEU A 547 -27.69 -9.52 -13.48
N ARG A 548 -28.31 -10.67 -13.23
CA ARG A 548 -29.16 -11.37 -14.19
C ARG A 548 -30.62 -10.96 -14.00
N VAL A 549 -31.21 -10.45 -15.07
CA VAL A 549 -32.61 -10.04 -15.13
C VAL A 549 -33.34 -11.00 -16.06
N HIS A 550 -34.34 -11.68 -15.52
CA HIS A 550 -35.17 -12.63 -16.25
C HIS A 550 -36.58 -12.07 -16.47
N ASN A 551 -37.15 -12.38 -17.64
CA ASN A 551 -38.54 -12.11 -17.97
C ASN A 551 -38.94 -10.63 -17.78
N ILE A 552 -38.16 -9.71 -18.36
CA ILE A 552 -38.35 -8.26 -18.15
C ILE A 552 -39.72 -7.79 -18.67
N GLN A 553 -40.47 -7.06 -17.83
CA GLN A 553 -41.84 -6.65 -18.17
C GLN A 553 -41.98 -5.17 -18.54
N LYS A 554 -41.10 -4.31 -18.01
CA LYS A 554 -41.19 -2.85 -18.13
C LYS A 554 -39.78 -2.25 -18.22
N SER A 555 -39.67 -1.10 -18.89
CA SER A 555 -38.42 -0.32 -18.88
C SER A 555 -38.02 0.00 -17.45
N THR A 556 -36.79 -0.32 -17.09
CA THR A 556 -36.29 -0.31 -15.71
C THR A 556 -34.88 0.24 -15.68
N THR A 557 -34.54 1.04 -14.66
CA THR A 557 -33.18 1.53 -14.46
C THR A 557 -32.48 0.72 -13.38
N TYR A 558 -31.39 0.06 -13.74
CA TYR A 558 -30.52 -0.63 -12.78
C TYR A 558 -29.29 0.22 -12.49
N THR A 559 -28.90 0.29 -11.23
CA THR A 559 -27.73 1.04 -10.78
C THR A 559 -26.83 0.12 -9.99
N CYS A 560 -25.58 0.01 -10.43
CA CYS A 560 -24.53 -0.64 -9.66
C CYS A 560 -23.81 0.40 -8.81
N MET A 561 -23.53 0.06 -7.56
CA MET A 561 -22.72 0.86 -6.65
C MET A 561 -21.55 0.01 -6.16
N ALA A 562 -20.33 0.52 -6.37
CA ALA A 562 -19.11 -0.07 -5.84
C ALA A 562 -18.64 0.76 -4.64
N HIS A 563 -18.21 0.09 -3.58
CA HIS A 563 -17.78 0.72 -2.32
C HIS A 563 -16.46 0.14 -1.83
N THR A 564 -15.60 1.00 -1.28
CA THR A 564 -14.36 0.60 -0.60
C THR A 564 -14.55 0.58 0.92
N SER A 565 -13.66 -0.11 1.64
CA SER A 565 -13.53 -0.08 3.11
C SER A 565 -13.46 1.35 3.68
N ALA A 566 -12.74 2.25 2.99
CA ALA A 566 -12.59 3.67 3.29
C ALA A 566 -13.88 4.48 3.02
N SER A 567 -15.02 3.82 2.77
CA SER A 567 -16.35 4.39 2.52
C SER A 567 -16.43 5.31 1.30
N THR A 568 -15.50 5.20 0.36
CA THR A 568 -15.66 5.84 -0.96
C THR A 568 -16.62 5.01 -1.79
N GLN A 569 -17.52 5.68 -2.51
CA GLN A 569 -18.52 5.01 -3.33
C GLN A 569 -18.54 5.63 -4.73
N ALA A 570 -18.69 4.77 -5.72
CA ALA A 570 -18.97 5.17 -7.09
C ALA A 570 -20.16 4.37 -7.60
N LYS A 571 -20.93 4.97 -8.51
CA LYS A 571 -22.10 4.32 -9.07
C LYS A 571 -22.26 4.66 -10.53
N GLN A 572 -22.79 3.71 -11.28
CA GLN A 572 -23.23 3.90 -12.64
C GLN A 572 -24.63 3.31 -12.80
N SER A 573 -25.42 3.89 -13.69
CA SER A 573 -26.77 3.43 -14.00
C SER A 573 -26.88 3.06 -15.46
N VAL A 574 -27.66 2.01 -15.74
CA VAL A 574 -28.09 1.62 -17.08
C VAL A 574 -29.61 1.56 -17.10
N ARG A 575 -30.19 2.15 -18.15
CA ARG A 575 -31.63 2.08 -18.40
C ARG A 575 -31.88 1.02 -19.47
N ILE A 576 -32.67 0.00 -19.13
CA ILE A 576 -33.14 -0.99 -20.10
C ILE A 576 -34.48 -0.52 -20.62
N GLU A 577 -34.58 -0.34 -21.94
CA GLU A 577 -35.84 0.02 -22.60
C GLU A 577 -36.60 -1.22 -23.08
N VAL A 578 -37.86 -1.37 -22.69
CA VAL A 578 -38.72 -2.46 -23.17
C VAL A 578 -39.55 -1.97 -24.36
N VAL A 579 -39.24 -2.47 -25.55
CA VAL A 579 -39.94 -2.14 -26.79
C VAL A 579 -41.12 -3.09 -27.01
N ASN A 580 -42.30 -2.51 -27.28
CA ASN A 580 -43.46 -3.25 -27.76
C ASN A 580 -43.52 -3.13 -29.30
N HIS A 581 -43.16 -4.18 -30.02
CA HIS A 581 -43.53 -4.28 -31.44
C HIS A 581 -45.01 -4.66 -31.55
N THR A 582 -45.88 -3.67 -31.41
CA THR A 582 -47.14 -3.65 -32.14
C THR A 582 -46.98 -2.62 -33.25
N THR A 583 -47.10 -3.07 -34.50
CA THR A 583 -47.05 -2.30 -35.78
C THR A 583 -45.71 -2.24 -36.50
N MET A 584 -45.50 -3.17 -37.45
CA MET A 584 -45.20 -2.86 -38.85
C MET A 584 -45.43 -4.13 -39.70
N ALA A 585 -46.70 -4.44 -39.89
CA ALA A 585 -47.17 -5.20 -41.05
C ALA A 585 -48.10 -4.26 -41.82
N MET A 586 -47.61 -3.68 -42.90
CA MET A 586 -48.42 -3.17 -44.01
C MET A 586 -47.84 -3.73 -45.30
#